data_AF-A0A497KUJ1-F1
#
_entry.id   AF-A0A497KUJ1-F1
#
_cell.length_a   1.000
_cell.length_b   1.000
_cell.length_c   1.000
_cell.angle_alpha   90.00
_cell.angle_beta   90.00
_cell.angle_gamma   90.00
#
_symmetry.space_group_name_H-M   'P 1'
#
loop_
_entity.id
_entity.type
_entity.pdbx_description
1 polymer ?
#
loop_
_entity_poly.entity_id
_entity_poly.type
_entity_poly.pdbx_seq_one_letter_code
_entity_poly.pdbx_strand_id
1 'polypeptide(L)' 'MKRSVIDASGLILGRMASIVAKRLLEGEQIEIVNAEKAVVSG' A
#
# COMPACT_ATOMS: atom_id res chain seq x y z
N MET A 1 14.31 -6.95 10.14
CA MET A 1 13.50 -5.86 9.56
C MET A 1 12.75 -6.43 8.37
N LYS A 2 11.40 -6.42 8.39
CA LYS A 2 10.60 -6.97 7.29
C LYS A 2 10.43 -5.88 6.22
N ARG A 3 10.67 -6.22 4.95
CA ARG A 3 10.56 -5.29 3.82
C ARG A 3 9.68 -5.92 2.74
N SER A 4 8.71 -5.15 2.24
CA SER A 4 7.77 -5.59 1.21
C SER A 4 7.65 -4.56 0.11
N VAL A 5 7.42 -5.04 -1.12
CA VAL A 5 7.04 -4.19 -2.26
C VAL A 5 5.59 -4.50 -2.62
N ILE A 6 4.77 -3.47 -2.79
CA ILE A 6 3.36 -3.58 -3.15
C ILE A 6 3.14 -2.90 -4.50
N ASP A 7 2.59 -3.63 -5.46
CA ASP A 7 2.09 -3.05 -6.72
C ASP A 7 0.69 -2.49 -6.49
N ALA A 8 0.51 -1.18 -6.70
CA ALA A 8 -0.76 -0.51 -6.48
C ALA A 8 -1.76 -0.66 -7.62
N SER A 9 -1.39 -1.33 -8.72
CA SER A 9 -2.23 -1.50 -9.90
C SER A 9 -3.58 -2.15 -9.56
N GLY A 10 -4.68 -1.41 -9.78
CA GLY A 10 -6.03 -1.89 -9.51
C GLY A 10 -6.43 -1.95 -8.02
N LEU A 11 -5.52 -1.59 -7.10
CA LEU A 11 -5.84 -1.54 -5.67
C LEU A 11 -6.64 -0.28 -5.36
N ILE A 12 -7.67 -0.43 -4.52
CA ILE A 12 -8.42 0.72 -4.01
C ILE A 12 -7.56 1.48 -3.01
N LEU A 13 -7.25 2.74 -3.30
CA LEU A 13 -6.30 3.58 -2.56
C LEU A 13 -6.58 3.58 -1.06
N GLY A 14 -7.82 3.87 -0.65
CA GLY A 14 -8.18 3.94 0.76
C GLY A 14 -8.04 2.59 1.50
N ARG A 15 -8.37 1.48 0.83
CA ARG A 15 -8.24 0.13 1.39
C ARG A 15 -6.78 -0.25 1.56
N MET A 16 -5.97 -0.02 0.52
CA MET A 16 -4.54 -0.26 0.56
C MET A 16 -3.88 0.58 1.66
N ALA A 17 -4.18 1.88 1.72
CA ALA A 17 -3.59 2.79 2.70
C ALA A 17 -3.86 2.36 4.15
N SER A 18 -5.10 1.95 4.46
CA SER A 18 -5.47 1.47 5.80
C SER A 18 -4.67 0.24 6.23
N ILE A 19 -4.48 -0.72 5.31
CA ILE A 19 -3.71 -1.94 5.56
C ILE A 19 -2.21 -1.63 5.70
N VAL A 20 -1.67 -0.81 4.80
CA VAL A 20 -0.26 -0.39 4.83
C VAL A 20 0.05 0.35 6.13
N ALA A 21 -0.80 1.29 6.55
CA ALA A 21 -0.62 2.04 7.79
C ALA A 21 -0.46 1.14 9.01
N LYS A 22 -1.31 0.10 9.15
CA LYS A 22 -1.20 -0.87 10.24
C LYS A 22 0.15 -1.61 10.21
N ARG A 23 0.58 -2.07 9.03
CA ARG A 23 1.84 -2.79 8.85
C ARG A 23 3.06 -1.92 9.16
N LEU A 24 3.00 -0.63 8.80
CA LEU A 24 4.05 0.34 9.15
C LEU A 24 4.17 0.51 10.68
N LEU A 25 3.05 0.55 11.42
CA LEU A 25 3.06 0.61 12.89
C LEU A 25 3.66 -0.65 13.53
N GLU A 26 3.53 -1.81 12.88
CA GLU A 26 4.16 -3.08 13.29
C GLU A 26 5.66 -3.15 12.96
N GLY A 27 6.23 -2.08 12.38
CA GLY A 27 7.66 -1.96 12.08
C GLY A 27 8.06 -2.56 10.73
N GLU A 28 7.12 -2.78 9.82
CA GLU A 28 7.41 -3.19 8.45
C GLU A 28 7.79 -1.98 7.58
N GLN A 29 8.79 -2.14 6.71
CA GLN A 29 9.13 -1.15 5.68
C GLN A 29 8.45 -1.55 4.37
N ILE A 30 7.69 -0.63 3.77
CA ILE A 30 6.89 -0.91 2.56
C ILE A 30 7.23 0.09 1.47
N GLU A 31 7.55 -0.42 0.28
CA GLU A 31 7.66 0.35 -0.95
C GLU A 31 6.43 0.09 -1.82
N ILE A 32 5.82 1.16 -2.32
CA ILE A 32 4.66 1.07 -3.22
C ILE A 32 5.12 1.46 -4.63
N VAL A 33 4.88 0.58 -5.60
CA VAL A 33 5.19 0.79 -7.02
C VAL A 33 3.91 0.90 -7.85
N ASN A 34 4.00 1.52 -9.03
CA ASN A 34 2.85 1.84 -9.88
C ASN A 34 1.72 2.60 -9.14
N ALA A 35 2.08 3.52 -8.24
CA ALA A 35 1.11 4.26 -7.42
C ALA A 35 0.09 5.04 -8.27
N GLU A 36 0.48 5.46 -9.48
CA GLU A 36 -0.39 6.12 -10.46
C GLU A 36 -1.52 5.22 -11.00
N LYS A 37 -1.44 3.90 -10.79
CA LYS A 37 -2.44 2.92 -11.21
C LYS A 37 -3.40 2.49 -10.08
N ALA A 38 -3.28 3.11 -8.91
CA ALA A 38 -4.23 2.91 -7.82
C ALA A 38 -5.61 3.48 -8.18
N VAL A 39 -6.67 2.80 -7.75
CA VAL A 39 -8.06 3.17 -8.04
C VAL A 39 -8.64 3.97 -6.88
N VAL A 40 -9.26 5.12 -7.17
CA VAL A 40 -10.16 5.80 -6.24
C VAL A 40 -11.58 5.44 -6.65
N SER A 41 -12.27 4.66 -5.82
CA SER A 41 -13.70 4.41 -6.00
C SER A 41 -14.46 5.62 -5.47
N GLY A 42 -15.28 6.25 -6.33
CA GLY A 42 -16.24 7.28 -5.93
C GLY A 42 -17.24 6.77 -4.89
#